data_AF-A0A7J7IYV4-F1
#
_entry.id   AF-A0A7J7IYV4-F1
#
_cell.length_a   1.000
_cell.length_b   1.000
_cell.length_c   1.000
_cell.angle_alpha   90.00
_cell.angle_beta   90.00
_cell.angle_gamma   90.00
#
_symmetry.space_group_name_H-M   'P 1'
#
loop_
_entity.id
_entity.type
_entity.pdbx_description
1 polymer ?
#
loop_
_entity_poly.entity_id
_entity_poly.type
_entity_poly.pdbx_seq_one_letter_code
_entity_poly.pdbx_strand_id
1 'polypeptide(L)'
;MHNVAKIIRDGDGNHSVQTLDIAVLSYGFGVVEIEPGLIAVADTAKQDIQLLDVDSGVSERARCSLVFPFSVLYDSGRLYMGESGAISSAPLIRN
;
A
#
# COMPACT_ATOMS: atom_id res chain seq x y z
N MET A 1 10.25 13.32 4.29
CA MET A 1 9.95 12.15 5.14
C MET A 1 8.52 12.37 5.64
N HIS A 2 7.63 11.39 5.49
CA HIS A 2 6.23 11.54 5.89
C HIS A 2 5.99 10.62 7.09
N ASN A 3 5.24 11.10 8.08
CA ASN A 3 4.93 10.28 9.24
C ASN A 3 3.67 9.46 8.92
N VAL A 4 3.80 8.14 8.90
CA VAL A 4 2.66 7.21 8.74
C VAL A 4 2.25 6.73 10.12
N ALA A 5 0.99 6.91 10.48
CA ALA A 5 0.44 6.36 11.71
C ALA A 5 -0.25 5.02 11.42
N LYS A 6 0.32 3.93 11.94
CA LYS A 6 -0.37 2.62 12.01
C LYS A 6 -1.27 2.64 13.23
N ILE A 7 -2.58 2.61 13.02
CA ILE A 7 -3.58 2.52 14.09
C ILE A 7 -4.07 1.07 14.11
N ILE A 8 -3.65 0.32 15.13
CA ILE A 8 -4.14 -1.04 15.36
C ILE A 8 -5.32 -0.93 16.32
N ARG A 9 -6.49 -1.42 15.91
CA ARG A 9 -7.63 -1.58 16.81
C ARG A 9 -7.85 -3.05 17.10
N ASP A 10 -7.99 -3.40 18.37
CA ASP A 10 -8.49 -4.71 18.74
C ASP A 10 -10.03 -4.75 18.71
N GLY A 11 -10.58 -5.96 18.83
CA GLY A 11 -12.04 -6.18 18.84
C GLY A 11 -12.75 -5.56 20.05
N ASP A 12 -11.99 -5.16 21.08
CA ASP A 12 -12.49 -4.55 22.32
C ASP A 12 -12.48 -3.01 22.26
N GLY A 13 -12.02 -2.44 21.14
CA GLY A 13 -11.99 -1.00 20.90
C GLY A 13 -10.76 -0.30 21.47
N ASN A 14 -9.79 -1.03 22.02
CA ASN A 14 -8.50 -0.45 22.34
C ASN A 14 -7.77 -0.14 21.05
N HIS A 15 -6.98 0.93 21.09
CA HIS A 15 -6.12 1.31 19.98
C HIS A 15 -4.68 1.48 20.45
N SER A 16 -3.75 0.95 19.67
CA SER A 16 -2.35 1.36 19.73
C SER A 16 -2.02 2.14 18.46
N VAL A 17 -1.28 3.23 18.65
CA VAL A 17 -0.78 4.05 17.54
C VAL A 17 0.73 3.88 17.49
N GLN A 18 1.21 3.35 16.38
CA GLN A 18 2.63 3.29 16.06
C GLN A 18 2.91 4.32 14.95
N THR A 19 3.72 5.33 15.26
CA THR A 19 4.20 6.27 14.25
C THR A 19 5.43 5.70 13.60
N LEU A 20 5.42 5.64 12.28
CA LEU A 20 6.48 5.10 11.45
C LEU A 20 7.00 6.22 10.55
N ASP A 21 8.31 6.42 10.59
CA ASP A 21 9.00 7.34 9.68
C ASP A 21 9.23 6.62 8.35
N ILE A 22 8.17 6.57 7.54
CA ILE A 22 8.20 5.94 6.23
C ILE A 22 8.37 7.02 5.17
N ALA A 23 9.26 6.79 4.21
CA ALA A 23 9.29 7.59 3.00
C ALA A 23 8.04 7.27 2.14
N VAL A 24 6.89 7.83 2.49
CA VAL A 24 5.74 7.85 1.57
C VAL A 24 6.15 8.70 0.39
N LEU A 25 6.32 8.07 -0.77
CA LEU A 25 6.90 8.71 -1.95
C LEU A 25 5.86 9.54 -2.71
N SER A 26 4.56 9.33 -2.45
CA SER A 26 3.47 10.18 -2.93
C SER A 26 2.14 9.97 -2.20
N TYR A 27 1.21 10.92 -2.37
CA TYR A 27 -0.18 10.77 -1.93
C TYR A 27 -0.89 9.75 -2.83
N GLY A 28 -1.20 8.60 -2.24
CA GLY A 28 -1.92 7.52 -2.88
C GLY A 28 -3.36 7.37 -2.41
N PHE A 29 -4.26 6.93 -3.29
CA PHE A 29 -5.60 6.48 -2.92
C PHE A 29 -5.64 4.95 -2.99
N GLY A 30 -6.12 4.32 -1.91
CA GLY A 30 -6.11 2.86 -1.77
C GLY A 30 -4.90 2.40 -0.99
N VAL A 31 -5.18 1.86 0.20
CA VAL A 31 -4.21 1.22 1.09
C VAL A 31 -4.77 -0.15 1.42
N VAL A 32 -3.98 -1.20 1.23
CA VAL A 32 -4.36 -2.57 1.59
C VAL A 32 -3.21 -3.24 2.34
N GLU A 33 -3.53 -3.91 3.44
CA GLU A 33 -2.59 -4.81 4.10
C GLU A 33 -2.59 -6.14 3.34
N ILE A 34 -1.43 -6.52 2.82
CA ILE A 34 -1.22 -7.75 2.03
C ILE A 34 -1.06 -8.94 2.97
N GLU A 35 -0.25 -8.75 3.99
CA GLU A 35 0.04 -9.67 5.09
C GLU A 35 0.41 -8.82 6.32
N PRO A 36 0.39 -9.39 7.55
CA PRO A 36 0.69 -8.62 8.75
C PRO A 36 2.00 -7.84 8.62
N GLY A 37 1.87 -6.51 8.63
CA GLY A 37 3.03 -5.61 8.54
C GLY A 37 3.47 -5.20 7.13
N LEU A 38 2.88 -5.76 6.07
CA LEU A 38 3.18 -5.36 4.69
C LEU A 38 1.97 -4.66 4.05
N ILE A 39 2.16 -3.41 3.67
CA ILE A 39 1.11 -2.56 3.12
C ILE A 39 1.42 -2.24 1.65
N ALA A 40 0.43 -2.40 0.77
CA ALA A 40 0.45 -1.81 -0.58
C ALA A 40 -0.29 -0.48 -0.58
N VAL A 41 0.34 0.52 -1.21
CA VAL A 41 -0.22 1.84 -1.45
C VAL A 41 -0.17 2.12 -2.94
N ALA A 42 -1.31 2.47 -3.54
CA ALA A 42 -1.34 2.91 -4.93
C ALA A 42 -0.82 4.34 -5.06
N ASP A 43 0.27 4.54 -5.80
CA ASP A 43 0.90 5.85 -6.00
C ASP A 43 0.40 6.45 -7.32
N THR A 44 -0.55 7.38 -7.23
CA THR A 44 -1.14 8.02 -8.41
C THR A 44 -0.14 8.94 -9.14
N ALA A 45 0.78 9.58 -8.41
CA ALA A 45 1.74 10.52 -8.99
C ALA A 45 2.84 9.80 -9.79
N LYS A 46 3.20 8.58 -9.38
CA LYS A 46 4.22 7.76 -10.03
C LYS A 46 3.65 6.63 -10.86
N GLN A 47 2.33 6.46 -10.82
CA GLN A 47 1.59 5.47 -11.59
C GLN A 47 2.07 4.05 -11.31
N ASP A 48 2.35 3.75 -10.04
CA ASP A 48 2.82 2.43 -9.59
C ASP A 48 2.25 2.06 -8.21
N ILE A 49 2.70 0.92 -7.66
CA ILE A 49 2.38 0.51 -6.30
C ILE A 49 3.65 0.61 -5.45
N GLN A 50 3.53 1.28 -4.30
CA GLN A 50 4.54 1.25 -3.26
C GLN A 50 4.20 0.16 -2.25
N LEU A 51 5.16 -0.71 -1.96
CA LEU A 51 5.08 -1.67 -0.86
C LEU A 51 5.84 -1.10 0.33
N LEU A 52 5.22 -1.16 1.49
CA LEU A 52 5.72 -0.62 2.75
C LEU A 52 5.77 -1.75 3.76
N ASP A 53 6.98 -2.14 4.16
CA ASP A 53 7.19 -2.96 5.33
C ASP A 53 7.21 -2.03 6.56
N VAL A 54 6.18 -2.15 7.38
CA VAL A 54 5.99 -1.28 8.55
C VAL A 54 6.89 -1.66 9.71
N ASP A 55 7.41 -2.89 9.73
CA ASP A 55 8.25 -3.37 10.81
C ASP A 55 9.70 -2.98 10.57
N SER A 56 10.16 -3.05 9.31
CA SER A 56 11.52 -2.64 8.93
C SER A 56 11.61 -1.15 8.51
N GLY A 57 10.48 -0.50 8.23
CA GLY A 57 10.43 0.86 7.68
C GLY A 57 10.93 0.95 6.24
N VAL A 58 11.13 -0.19 5.57
CA VAL A 58 11.58 -0.26 4.18
C VAL A 58 10.42 -0.03 3.23
N SER A 59 10.70 0.67 2.13
CA SER A 59 9.74 0.81 1.03
C SER A 59 10.35 0.36 -0.28
N GLU A 60 9.59 -0.42 -1.04
CA GLU A 60 9.95 -0.83 -2.41
C GLU A 60 8.84 -0.49 -3.40
N ARG A 61 9.17 -0.51 -4.70
CA ARG A 61 8.21 -0.25 -5.78
C ARG A 61 7.89 -1.55 -6.49
N ALA A 62 6.63 -1.96 -6.44
CA ALA A 62 6.12 -2.94 -7.36
C ALA A 62 5.86 -2.24 -8.70
N ARG A 63 6.66 -2.58 -9.72
CA ARG A 63 6.50 -2.00 -11.05
C ARG A 63 5.23 -2.54 -11.70
N CYS A 64 4.19 -1.71 -11.69
CA CYS A 64 2.96 -1.92 -12.44
C CYS A 64 2.81 -0.71 -13.37
N SER A 65 2.58 -0.92 -14.66
CA SER A 65 2.27 0.20 -15.56
C SER A 65 0.82 0.60 -15.36
N LEU A 66 0.57 1.54 -14.45
CA LEU A 66 -0.76 2.08 -14.18
C LEU A 66 -0.93 3.42 -14.92
N VAL A 67 -2.17 3.86 -15.11
CA VAL A 67 -2.44 5.16 -15.74
C VAL A 67 -2.89 6.16 -14.69
N PHE A 68 -3.81 5.76 -13.81
CA PHE A 68 -4.30 6.62 -12.72
C PHE A 68 -4.88 5.75 -11.60
N PRO A 69 -4.04 5.08 -10.81
CA PRO A 69 -4.54 4.17 -9.78
C PRO A 69 -5.16 4.95 -8.62
N PHE A 70 -6.37 4.55 -8.22
CA PHE A 70 -7.11 5.16 -7.12
C PHE A 70 -7.59 4.16 -6.06
N SER A 71 -7.48 2.86 -6.33
CA SER A 71 -7.76 1.82 -5.35
C SER A 71 -6.81 0.66 -5.56
N VAL A 72 -6.51 -0.06 -4.47
CA VAL A 72 -5.77 -1.31 -4.50
C VAL A 72 -6.50 -2.31 -3.60
N LEU A 73 -6.62 -3.53 -4.10
CA LEU A 73 -7.12 -4.70 -3.38
C LEU A 73 -6.08 -5.80 -3.50
N TYR A 74 -6.00 -6.65 -2.48
CA TYR A 74 -5.16 -7.82 -2.48
C TYR A 74 -6.02 -9.05 -2.28
N ASP A 75 -5.87 -10.04 -3.15
CA ASP A 75 -6.48 -11.35 -2.99
C ASP A 75 -5.56 -12.42 -3.60
N SER A 76 -5.31 -13.47 -2.82
CA SER A 76 -4.67 -14.71 -3.26
C SER A 76 -3.36 -14.49 -4.04
N GLY A 77 -2.48 -13.61 -3.53
CA GLY A 77 -1.17 -13.33 -4.15
C GLY A 77 -1.20 -12.32 -5.29
N ARG A 78 -2.35 -11.69 -5.57
CA ARG A 78 -2.51 -10.73 -6.65
C ARG A 78 -2.99 -9.39 -6.13
N LEU A 79 -2.45 -8.34 -6.73
CA LEU A 79 -2.94 -6.98 -6.55
C LEU A 79 -3.93 -6.67 -7.68
N TYR A 80 -5.06 -6.09 -7.32
CA TYR A 80 -6.05 -5.53 -8.23
C TYR A 80 -6.07 -4.03 -8.03
N MET A 81 -5.93 -3.28 -9.12
CA MET A 81 -5.85 -1.83 -9.10
C MET A 81 -7.04 -1.26 -9.88
N GLY A 82 -7.85 -0.45 -9.21
CA GLY A 82 -8.83 0.38 -9.89
C GLY A 82 -8.14 1.61 -10.46
N GLU A 83 -8.35 1.87 -11.74
CA GLU A 83 -7.85 3.07 -12.42
C GLU A 83 -8.93 3.68 -13.32
N SER A 84 -8.72 4.92 -13.76
CA SER A 84 -9.74 5.66 -14.51
C SER A 84 -10.19 4.87 -15.76
N GLY A 85 -11.40 4.31 -15.71
CA GLY A 85 -12.01 3.54 -16.80
C GLY A 85 -11.54 2.09 -16.93
N ALA A 86 -10.70 1.56 -16.04
CA ALA A 86 -10.22 0.18 -16.12
C ALA A 86 -9.94 -0.46 -14.76
N ILE A 87 -9.78 -1.79 -14.76
CA ILE A 87 -9.21 -2.56 -13.65
C ILE A 87 -7.98 -3.28 -14.21
N SER A 88 -6.85 -3.01 -13.59
CA SER A 88 -5.60 -3.71 -13.86
C SER A 88 -5.31 -4.71 -12.74
N SER A 89 -4.58 -5.78 -13.05
CA SER A 89 -4.09 -6.70 -12.01
C SER A 89 -2.66 -7.11 -12.29
N ALA A 90 -1.89 -7.30 -11.23
CA ALA A 90 -0.52 -7.78 -11.30
C ALA A 90 -0.26 -8.83 -10.21
N PRO A 91 0.55 -9.85 -10.49
CA PRO A 91 1.09 -10.68 -9.41
C PRO A 91 1.93 -9.81 -8.47
N LEU A 92 1.86 -10.09 -7.17
CA LEU A 92 2.79 -9.49 -6.22
C LEU A 92 4.14 -10.19 -6.39
N ILE A 93 5.08 -9.53 -7.07
CA ILE A 93 6.46 -10.02 -7.23
C ILE A 93 7.34 -9.26 -6.24
N ARG A 94 7.84 -9.98 -5.24
CA ARG A 94 8.83 -9.47 -4.27
C ARG A 94 10.23 -9.77 -4.82
N ASN A 95 11.15 -8.81 -4.70
CA ASN A 95 12.57 -9.03 -5.02
C ASN A 95 13.34 -9.47 -3.78
#